data_AF-A0AAW9QEA5-F1
#
_entry.id   AF-A0AAW9QEA5-F1
#
_cell.length_a   1.000
_cell.length_b   1.000
_cell.length_c   1.000
_cell.angle_alpha   90.00
_cell.angle_beta   90.00
_cell.angle_gamma   90.00
#
_symmetry.space_group_name_H-M   'P 1'
#
loop_
_entity.id
_entity.type
_entity.pdbx_description
1 polymer ?
#
loop_
_entity_poly.entity_id
_entity_poly.type
_entity_poly.pdbx_seq_one_letter_code
_entity_poly.pdbx_strand_id
1 'polypeptide(L)'
;PSMASAAAATTFKQGFNGYETASLGLYGAASRQMHTLLLGGMSLQYLDEQTGQLVTDNRLPFVNDITAVSRDESGAYSQRHLGYFPFMTDNTGARLHFGTNAKFFVSAGVPTYANHVIKLDGLAGGTRLGYVFGGLVSNAPNTRGIAGTMSAASNQMFEVLIHPRVQGDLDWDGTVGCSDLRIVRASIGKSAGKPGFDPRADTNADGMVDLRDLTSIARRVKADTVCP
;
A
#
# COMPACT_ATOMS: atom_id res chain seq x y z
N PRO A 1 3.80 -4.90 -30.59
CA PRO A 1 3.21 -5.33 -29.30
C PRO A 1 1.93 -6.15 -29.54
N SER A 2 1.90 -7.42 -29.14
CA SER A 2 0.69 -8.24 -29.12
C SER A 2 0.18 -8.33 -27.68
N MET A 3 -1.12 -8.07 -27.46
CA MET A 3 -1.72 -8.28 -26.15
C MET A 3 -1.99 -9.77 -25.94
N ALA A 4 -1.65 -10.30 -24.76
CA ALA A 4 -2.05 -11.63 -24.36
C ALA A 4 -3.59 -11.68 -24.24
N SER A 5 -4.17 -12.86 -24.47
CA SER A 5 -5.61 -13.05 -24.29
C SER A 5 -5.99 -12.85 -22.83
N ALA A 6 -6.89 -11.89 -22.54
CA ALA A 6 -7.40 -11.65 -21.19
C ALA A 6 -8.08 -12.89 -20.57
N ALA A 7 -8.52 -13.85 -21.38
CA ALA A 7 -9.12 -15.09 -20.93
C ALA A 7 -8.09 -16.17 -20.53
N ALA A 8 -6.83 -16.04 -20.95
CA ALA A 8 -5.81 -17.04 -20.65
C ALA A 8 -5.49 -17.04 -19.14
N ALA A 9 -5.38 -18.24 -18.55
CA ALA A 9 -5.13 -18.41 -17.11
C ALA A 9 -3.78 -17.79 -16.66
N THR A 10 -2.81 -17.71 -17.56
CA THR A 10 -1.48 -17.13 -17.31
C THR A 10 -1.44 -15.61 -17.51
N THR A 11 -2.52 -15.00 -18.00
CA THR A 11 -2.57 -13.55 -18.17
C THR A 11 -2.82 -12.89 -16.83
N PHE A 12 -1.97 -11.94 -16.47
CA PHE A 12 -2.14 -11.12 -15.27
C PHE A 12 -3.51 -10.42 -15.30
N LYS A 13 -4.29 -10.64 -14.24
CA LYS A 13 -5.58 -10.00 -14.01
C LYS A 13 -5.39 -9.03 -12.86
N GLN A 14 -5.56 -7.74 -13.15
CA GLN A 14 -5.47 -6.72 -12.12
C GLN A 14 -6.74 -6.79 -11.26
N GLY A 15 -6.58 -7.18 -10.00
CA GLY A 15 -7.71 -7.25 -9.06
C GLY A 15 -8.07 -5.88 -8.53
N PHE A 16 -7.05 -5.17 -8.05
CA PHE A 16 -7.16 -3.78 -7.58
C PHE A 16 -7.00 -2.83 -8.78
N ASN A 17 -8.08 -2.62 -9.53
CA ASN A 17 -8.01 -1.91 -10.81
C ASN A 17 -7.64 -0.42 -10.67
N GLY A 18 -8.09 0.23 -9.60
CA GLY A 18 -7.80 1.66 -9.36
C GLY A 18 -8.29 2.55 -10.49
N TYR A 19 -9.62 2.62 -10.68
CA TYR A 19 -10.25 3.50 -11.64
C TYR A 19 -10.09 4.96 -11.23
N GLU A 20 -9.59 5.78 -12.16
CA GLU A 20 -9.36 7.22 -12.02
C GLU A 20 -8.71 7.57 -10.68
N THR A 21 -7.44 7.24 -10.52
CA THR A 21 -6.70 7.37 -9.26
C THR A 21 -5.44 8.21 -9.43
N ALA A 22 -4.97 8.83 -8.36
CA ALA A 22 -3.63 9.40 -8.35
C ALA A 22 -2.61 8.28 -8.54
N SER A 23 -1.69 8.45 -9.48
CA SER A 23 -0.68 7.44 -9.79
C SER A 23 0.70 8.04 -9.98
N LEU A 24 1.72 7.21 -9.69
CA LEU A 24 3.12 7.56 -9.89
C LEU A 24 3.93 6.35 -10.33
N GLY A 25 4.96 6.61 -11.13
CA GLY A 25 5.88 5.60 -11.64
C GLY A 25 7.23 5.66 -10.94
N LEU A 26 7.72 4.50 -10.49
CA LEU A 26 9.06 4.32 -9.94
C LEU A 26 9.78 3.21 -10.69
N TYR A 27 11.06 3.40 -11.01
CA TYR A 27 11.88 2.38 -11.65
C TYR A 27 13.14 2.09 -10.83
N GLY A 28 13.30 0.82 -10.45
CA GLY A 28 14.51 0.29 -9.85
C GLY A 28 15.41 -0.29 -10.93
N ALA A 29 16.56 0.33 -11.17
CA ALA A 29 17.55 -0.18 -12.12
C ALA A 29 18.30 -1.41 -11.56
N ALA A 30 18.50 -1.49 -10.24
CA ALA A 30 19.09 -2.65 -9.58
C ALA A 30 18.19 -3.90 -9.69
N SER A 31 16.88 -3.74 -9.51
CA SER A 31 15.90 -4.82 -9.65
C SER A 31 15.41 -5.03 -11.09
N ARG A 32 15.64 -4.04 -11.97
CA ARG A 32 15.07 -3.96 -13.33
C ARG A 32 13.55 -4.07 -13.34
N GLN A 33 12.91 -3.41 -12.38
CA GLN A 33 11.45 -3.43 -12.22
C GLN A 33 10.87 -2.02 -12.35
N MET A 34 9.78 -1.93 -13.11
CA MET A 34 8.92 -0.74 -13.16
C MET A 34 7.73 -0.95 -12.23
N HIS A 35 7.49 0.01 -11.35
CA HIS A 35 6.36 0.03 -10.43
C HIS A 35 5.45 1.21 -10.77
N THR A 36 4.16 0.95 -10.90
CA THR A 36 3.12 1.98 -10.97
C THR A 36 2.29 1.88 -9.70
N LEU A 37 2.36 2.91 -8.88
CA LEU A 37 1.56 3.02 -7.66
C LEU A 37 0.22 3.64 -8.02
N LEU A 38 -0.85 3.08 -7.45
CA LEU A 38 -2.23 3.51 -7.56
C LEU A 38 -2.70 3.86 -6.15
N LEU A 39 -3.10 5.11 -5.93
CA LEU A 39 -3.36 5.67 -4.62
C LEU A 39 -4.87 5.89 -4.43
N GLY A 40 -5.56 4.91 -3.85
CA GLY A 40 -7.01 4.96 -3.61
C GLY A 40 -7.81 4.90 -4.89
N GLY A 41 -8.98 5.53 -4.91
CA GLY A 41 -9.83 5.59 -6.10
C GLY A 41 -11.09 4.75 -5.98
N MET A 42 -11.54 4.19 -7.11
CA MET A 42 -12.61 3.21 -7.15
C MET A 42 -12.08 1.87 -7.65
N SER A 43 -12.53 0.75 -7.10
CA SER A 43 -12.04 -0.56 -7.52
C SER A 43 -13.13 -1.63 -7.40
N LEU A 44 -13.08 -2.62 -8.30
CA LEU A 44 -13.91 -3.82 -8.21
C LEU A 44 -13.53 -4.69 -7.00
N GLN A 45 -12.22 -4.78 -6.72
CA GLN A 45 -11.70 -5.52 -5.57
C GLN A 45 -10.89 -4.61 -4.66
N TYR A 46 -11.00 -4.86 -3.36
CA TYR A 46 -10.28 -4.14 -2.31
C TYR A 46 -10.00 -5.07 -1.13
N LEU A 47 -9.05 -4.69 -0.29
CA LEU A 47 -8.72 -5.41 0.93
C LEU A 47 -9.50 -4.77 2.09
N ASP A 48 -10.30 -5.56 2.79
CA ASP A 48 -11.03 -5.06 3.95
C ASP A 48 -10.04 -4.71 5.07
N GLU A 49 -10.05 -3.45 5.50
CA GLU A 49 -9.06 -2.91 6.46
C GLU A 49 -9.09 -3.62 7.82
N GLN A 50 -10.23 -4.20 8.21
CA GLN A 50 -10.40 -4.83 9.53
C GLN A 50 -10.07 -6.32 9.50
N THR A 51 -10.49 -7.02 8.45
CA THR A 51 -10.40 -8.48 8.34
C THR A 51 -9.23 -8.93 7.46
N GLY A 52 -8.65 -8.04 6.67
CA GLY A 52 -7.62 -8.37 5.69
C GLY A 52 -8.09 -9.27 4.55
N GLN A 53 -9.41 -9.41 4.35
CA GLN A 53 -9.98 -10.26 3.30
C GLN A 53 -10.12 -9.49 1.99
N LEU A 54 -9.85 -10.16 0.88
CA LEU A 54 -10.11 -9.61 -0.45
C LEU A 54 -11.62 -9.63 -0.70
N VAL A 55 -12.22 -8.46 -0.87
CA VAL A 55 -13.63 -8.29 -1.16
C VAL A 55 -13.81 -7.93 -2.63
N THR A 56 -14.83 -8.50 -3.27
CA THR A 56 -15.28 -8.10 -4.61
C THR A 56 -16.65 -7.44 -4.50
N ASP A 57 -16.75 -6.18 -4.93
CA ASP A 57 -18.00 -5.41 -4.93
C ASP A 57 -18.31 -4.86 -6.33
N ASN A 58 -19.34 -5.41 -6.96
CA ASN A 58 -19.78 -5.06 -8.30
C ASN A 58 -20.38 -3.64 -8.41
N ARG A 59 -20.56 -2.93 -7.28
CA ARG A 59 -21.00 -1.54 -7.26
C ARG A 59 -19.85 -0.55 -7.48
N LEU A 60 -18.61 -1.05 -7.65
CA LEU A 60 -17.39 -0.27 -7.86
C LEU A 60 -17.17 0.74 -6.72
N PRO A 61 -16.93 0.26 -5.49
CA PRO A 61 -16.84 1.12 -4.33
C PRO A 61 -15.67 2.11 -4.40
N PHE A 62 -15.80 3.21 -3.68
CA PHE A 62 -14.68 4.04 -3.26
C PHE A 62 -13.79 3.26 -2.28
N VAL A 63 -12.49 3.26 -2.52
CA VAL A 63 -11.51 2.45 -1.79
C VAL A 63 -10.33 3.31 -1.38
N ASN A 64 -9.71 2.97 -0.24
CA ASN A 64 -8.51 3.66 0.24
C ASN A 64 -7.23 2.90 -0.07
N ASP A 65 -7.33 1.72 -0.68
CA ASP A 65 -6.22 0.85 -1.02
C ASP A 65 -5.15 1.58 -1.82
N ILE A 66 -3.91 1.43 -1.37
CA ILE A 66 -2.71 1.83 -2.07
C ILE A 66 -2.09 0.55 -2.62
N THR A 67 -1.93 0.47 -3.94
CA THR A 67 -1.38 -0.73 -4.57
C THR A 67 -0.26 -0.39 -5.54
N ALA A 68 0.62 -1.35 -5.82
CA ALA A 68 1.63 -1.26 -6.86
C ALA A 68 1.43 -2.37 -7.88
N VAL A 69 1.29 -1.99 -9.15
CA VAL A 69 1.46 -2.89 -10.29
C VAL A 69 2.92 -2.83 -10.70
N SER A 70 3.58 -3.99 -10.70
CA SER A 70 5.01 -4.10 -10.99
C SER A 70 5.21 -4.95 -12.24
N ARG A 71 6.14 -4.53 -13.10
CA ARG A 71 6.57 -5.27 -14.29
C ARG A 71 8.07 -5.51 -14.23
N ASP A 72 8.48 -6.77 -14.34
CA ASP A 72 9.90 -7.15 -14.33
C ASP A 72 10.55 -7.11 -15.73
N GLU A 73 11.83 -7.46 -15.78
CA GLU A 73 12.62 -7.49 -17.03
C GLU A 73 12.10 -8.50 -18.05
N SER A 74 11.50 -9.61 -17.59
CA SER A 74 10.88 -10.63 -18.46
C SER A 74 9.53 -10.15 -19.02
N GLY A 75 8.98 -9.08 -18.45
CA GLY A 75 7.69 -8.51 -18.77
C GLY A 75 6.53 -9.15 -18.01
N ALA A 76 6.81 -9.96 -16.99
CA ALA A 76 5.80 -10.49 -16.11
C ALA A 76 5.28 -9.40 -15.17
N TYR A 77 3.96 -9.41 -14.94
CA TYR A 77 3.27 -8.46 -14.07
C TYR A 77 2.95 -9.11 -12.72
N SER A 78 3.07 -8.33 -11.66
CA SER A 78 2.55 -8.65 -10.34
C SER A 78 1.85 -7.45 -9.73
N GLN A 79 0.97 -7.69 -8.77
CA GLN A 79 0.31 -6.63 -8.01
C GLN A 79 0.50 -6.86 -6.53
N ARG A 80 0.75 -5.77 -5.79
CA ARG A 80 0.92 -5.79 -4.34
C ARG A 80 0.08 -4.71 -3.69
N HIS A 81 -0.60 -5.08 -2.60
CA HIS A 81 -1.22 -4.12 -1.69
C HIS A 81 -0.14 -3.53 -0.77
N LEU A 82 -0.08 -2.20 -0.68
CA LEU A 82 0.94 -1.45 0.05
C LEU A 82 0.41 -0.79 1.32
N GLY A 83 -0.91 -0.63 1.46
CA GLY A 83 -1.51 0.05 2.61
C GLY A 83 -2.78 0.80 2.20
N TYR A 84 -3.14 1.80 3.00
CA TYR A 84 -4.36 2.57 2.80
C TYR A 84 -4.09 4.07 2.96
N PHE A 85 -4.98 4.92 2.48
CA PHE A 85 -5.02 6.32 2.90
C PHE A 85 -5.15 6.46 4.43
N PRO A 86 -4.66 7.58 5.01
CA PRO A 86 -4.75 7.86 6.44
C PRO A 86 -6.16 7.73 6.99
N PHE A 87 -6.27 7.33 8.27
CA PHE A 87 -7.57 7.16 8.89
C PHE A 87 -8.24 8.47 9.25
N MET A 88 -9.32 8.78 8.52
CA MET A 88 -10.10 9.99 8.71
C MET A 88 -11.60 9.67 8.62
N THR A 89 -12.38 10.43 9.38
CA THR A 89 -13.84 10.29 9.44
C THR A 89 -14.52 11.63 9.21
N ASP A 90 -15.78 11.59 8.78
CA ASP A 90 -16.65 12.77 8.83
C ASP A 90 -17.13 13.05 10.27
N ASN A 91 -17.96 14.08 10.44
CA ASN A 91 -18.53 14.49 11.73
C ASN A 91 -19.47 13.45 12.36
N THR A 92 -19.87 12.41 11.61
CA THR A 92 -20.69 11.30 12.09
C THR A 92 -19.88 10.07 12.49
N GLY A 93 -18.55 10.12 12.28
CA GLY A 93 -17.65 8.99 12.50
C GLY A 93 -17.56 8.03 11.31
N ALA A 94 -18.16 8.37 10.16
CA ALA A 94 -18.09 7.53 8.97
C ALA A 94 -16.72 7.64 8.29
N ARG A 95 -16.17 6.49 7.89
CA ARG A 95 -14.87 6.37 7.21
C ARG A 95 -14.86 7.18 5.90
N LEU A 96 -13.89 8.07 5.75
CA LEU A 96 -13.68 8.81 4.52
C LEU A 96 -12.79 8.03 3.54
N HIS A 97 -13.14 8.10 2.26
CA HIS A 97 -12.47 7.47 1.14
C HIS A 97 -11.94 8.52 0.15
N PHE A 98 -10.71 8.36 -0.32
CA PHE A 98 -9.99 9.34 -1.15
C PHE A 98 -9.41 8.73 -2.42
N GLY A 99 -8.79 9.58 -3.26
CA GLY A 99 -7.98 9.15 -4.40
C GLY A 99 -8.71 9.16 -5.75
N THR A 100 -10.04 9.08 -5.76
CA THR A 100 -10.81 9.11 -7.02
C THR A 100 -10.66 10.46 -7.70
N ASN A 101 -10.27 10.52 -8.97
CA ASN A 101 -9.91 11.71 -9.74
C ASN A 101 -8.79 12.57 -9.12
N ALA A 102 -8.06 12.07 -8.12
CA ALA A 102 -6.95 12.82 -7.53
C ALA A 102 -5.72 12.81 -8.46
N LYS A 103 -4.80 13.75 -8.24
CA LYS A 103 -3.53 13.83 -8.97
C LYS A 103 -2.35 13.80 -8.02
N PHE A 104 -1.29 13.15 -8.47
CA PHE A 104 0.00 13.14 -7.79
C PHE A 104 0.90 14.23 -8.38
N PHE A 105 1.55 14.99 -7.49
CA PHE A 105 2.49 16.05 -7.82
C PHE A 105 3.82 15.72 -7.18
N VAL A 106 4.84 15.46 -8.01
CA VAL A 106 6.19 15.13 -7.54
C VAL A 106 6.83 16.33 -6.83
N SER A 107 7.51 16.07 -5.70
CA SER A 107 8.26 17.11 -4.98
C SER A 107 9.50 17.54 -5.76
N ALA A 108 9.88 18.81 -5.63
CA ALA A 108 11.15 19.30 -6.16
C ALA A 108 12.33 18.54 -5.52
N GLY A 109 13.35 18.23 -6.32
CA GLY A 109 14.56 17.53 -5.87
C GLY A 109 14.45 16.00 -5.81
N VAL A 110 13.26 15.42 -6.05
CA VAL A 110 13.12 13.96 -6.19
C VAL A 110 13.87 13.51 -7.44
N PRO A 111 14.81 12.56 -7.34
CA PRO A 111 15.57 12.09 -8.50
C PRO A 111 14.66 11.41 -9.53
N THR A 112 14.66 11.92 -10.76
CA THR A 112 13.94 11.31 -11.89
C THR A 112 14.87 10.96 -13.05
N TYR A 113 14.41 10.09 -13.92
CA TYR A 113 14.97 9.91 -15.27
C TYR A 113 14.50 11.05 -16.19
N ALA A 114 15.04 11.10 -17.41
CA ALA A 114 14.67 12.12 -18.41
C ALA A 114 13.18 12.07 -18.83
N ASN A 115 12.54 10.92 -18.65
CA ASN A 115 11.10 10.72 -18.89
C ASN A 115 10.24 10.95 -17.64
N HIS A 116 10.79 11.59 -16.61
CA HIS A 116 10.12 11.92 -15.34
C HIS A 116 9.72 10.75 -14.44
N VAL A 117 10.08 9.51 -14.80
CA VAL A 117 9.93 8.36 -13.88
C VAL A 117 10.87 8.55 -12.69
N ILE A 118 10.36 8.32 -11.48
CA ILE A 118 11.14 8.44 -10.24
C ILE A 118 12.17 7.31 -10.18
N LYS A 119 13.42 7.65 -9.85
CA LYS A 119 14.47 6.66 -9.59
C LYS A 119 14.20 6.04 -8.23
N LEU A 120 13.91 4.73 -8.19
CA LEU A 120 13.68 4.02 -6.93
C LEU A 120 14.99 3.78 -6.18
N ASP A 121 16.06 3.44 -6.91
CA ASP A 121 17.35 3.13 -6.31
C ASP A 121 17.95 4.37 -5.64
N GLY A 122 18.40 4.20 -4.40
CA GLY A 122 19.02 5.26 -3.61
C GLY A 122 18.04 6.18 -2.88
N LEU A 123 16.72 5.98 -3.01
CA LEU A 123 15.75 6.64 -2.13
C LEU A 123 15.86 6.05 -0.72
N ALA A 124 16.01 6.91 0.28
CA ALA A 124 15.98 6.51 1.68
C ALA A 124 14.53 6.36 2.17
N GLY A 125 14.32 5.56 3.21
CA GLY A 125 13.05 5.52 3.94
C GLY A 125 12.66 6.90 4.46
N GLY A 126 11.37 7.23 4.39
CA GLY A 126 10.83 8.54 4.75
C GLY A 126 11.07 9.63 3.70
N THR A 127 11.64 9.32 2.52
CA THR A 127 11.78 10.32 1.46
C THR A 127 10.40 10.75 0.97
N ARG A 128 10.11 12.05 1.00
CA ARG A 128 8.89 12.59 0.39
C ARG A 128 9.01 12.54 -1.14
N LEU A 129 8.13 11.78 -1.77
CA LEU A 129 8.00 11.73 -3.22
C LEU A 129 7.19 12.90 -3.77
N GLY A 130 6.22 13.40 -3.02
CA GLY A 130 5.23 14.33 -3.55
C GLY A 130 3.99 14.45 -2.71
N TYR A 131 2.94 14.97 -3.34
CA TYR A 131 1.64 15.18 -2.73
C TYR A 131 0.54 14.62 -3.64
N VAL A 132 -0.49 14.02 -3.03
CA VAL A 132 -1.77 13.77 -3.68
C VAL A 132 -2.71 14.91 -3.34
N PHE A 133 -3.34 15.49 -4.35
CA PHE A 133 -4.29 16.58 -4.17
C PHE A 133 -5.50 16.46 -5.11
N GLY A 134 -6.63 16.97 -4.64
CA GLY A 134 -7.89 17.03 -5.38
C GLY A 134 -8.65 15.72 -5.38
N GLY A 135 -9.45 15.52 -6.43
CA GLY A 135 -10.31 14.36 -6.56
C GLY A 135 -11.58 14.44 -5.71
N LEU A 136 -12.20 13.29 -5.47
CA LEU A 136 -13.40 13.12 -4.67
C LEU A 136 -13.04 12.60 -3.28
N VAL A 137 -13.84 13.02 -2.31
CA VAL A 137 -13.97 12.38 -0.99
C VAL A 137 -15.37 11.78 -0.86
N SER A 138 -15.48 10.59 -0.28
CA SER A 138 -16.76 9.97 0.04
C SER A 138 -16.78 9.42 1.47
N ASN A 139 -17.91 9.50 2.17
CA ASN A 139 -18.06 8.95 3.52
C ASN A 139 -18.60 7.52 3.55
N ALA A 140 -18.70 6.87 2.39
CA ALA A 140 -19.12 5.48 2.27
C ALA A 140 -18.48 4.84 1.03
N PRO A 141 -18.29 3.51 1.02
CA PRO A 141 -17.81 2.81 -0.17
C PRO A 141 -18.77 2.98 -1.35
N ASN A 142 -20.07 3.07 -1.09
CA ASN A 142 -21.11 3.15 -2.11
C ASN A 142 -22.05 4.32 -1.84
N THR A 143 -22.29 5.18 -2.84
CA THR A 143 -23.14 6.38 -2.66
C THR A 143 -24.44 6.36 -3.46
N ARG A 144 -24.46 5.65 -4.59
CA ARG A 144 -25.60 5.66 -5.51
C ARG A 144 -26.86 5.06 -4.88
N GLY A 145 -27.86 5.90 -4.64
CA GLY A 145 -29.18 5.51 -4.12
C GLY A 145 -29.18 5.15 -2.63
N ILE A 146 -28.18 5.59 -1.86
CA ILE A 146 -28.07 5.30 -0.42
C ILE A 146 -28.18 6.61 0.38
N ALA A 147 -29.24 6.72 1.18
CA ALA A 147 -29.47 7.90 2.02
C ALA A 147 -28.36 8.06 3.07
N GLY A 148 -27.95 9.30 3.35
CA GLY A 148 -26.90 9.62 4.32
C GLY A 148 -25.46 9.46 3.80
N THR A 149 -25.28 8.94 2.59
CA THR A 149 -23.97 8.88 1.94
C THR A 149 -23.71 10.12 1.10
N MET A 150 -22.44 10.52 0.99
CA MET A 150 -22.02 11.69 0.23
C MET A 150 -20.81 11.40 -0.65
N SER A 151 -20.69 12.18 -1.73
CA SER A 151 -19.47 12.36 -2.49
C SER A 151 -19.30 13.84 -2.80
N ALA A 152 -18.12 14.38 -2.55
CA ALA A 152 -17.81 15.79 -2.72
C ALA A 152 -16.39 15.96 -3.28
N ALA A 153 -16.06 17.17 -3.75
CA ALA A 153 -14.69 17.50 -4.10
C ALA A 153 -13.81 17.53 -2.84
N SER A 154 -12.67 16.83 -2.88
CA SER A 154 -11.69 16.85 -1.80
C SER A 154 -10.80 18.09 -1.90
N ASN A 155 -10.66 18.80 -0.78
CA ASN A 155 -9.66 19.84 -0.58
C ASN A 155 -8.46 19.35 0.25
N GLN A 156 -8.39 18.04 0.54
CA GLN A 156 -7.32 17.45 1.33
C GLN A 156 -6.07 17.25 0.48
N MET A 157 -4.91 17.50 1.09
CA MET A 157 -3.61 17.24 0.51
C MET A 157 -2.89 16.18 1.35
N PHE A 158 -2.40 15.14 0.69
CA PHE A 158 -1.73 14.02 1.36
C PHE A 158 -0.27 13.98 0.94
N GLU A 159 0.64 13.94 1.90
CA GLU A 159 2.05 13.69 1.64
C GLU A 159 2.26 12.21 1.30
N VAL A 160 3.06 11.95 0.26
CA VAL A 160 3.47 10.59 -0.12
C VAL A 160 4.92 10.39 0.27
N LEU A 161 5.13 9.58 1.30
CA LEU A 161 6.45 9.14 1.75
C LEU A 161 6.74 7.74 1.18
N ILE A 162 7.96 7.52 0.72
CA ILE A 162 8.42 6.18 0.39
C ILE A 162 9.22 5.58 1.54
N HIS A 163 8.85 4.36 1.88
CA HIS A 163 9.62 3.48 2.74
C HIS A 163 9.97 2.28 1.86
N PRO A 164 11.15 2.28 1.20
CA PRO A 164 11.60 1.13 0.44
C PRO A 164 11.53 -0.08 1.37
N ARG A 165 10.97 -1.19 0.89
CA ARG A 165 10.73 -2.36 1.73
C ARG A 165 12.07 -2.88 2.25
N VAL A 166 12.45 -2.48 3.45
CA VAL A 166 13.58 -3.07 4.15
C VAL A 166 13.08 -4.40 4.68
N GLN A 167 13.71 -5.49 4.26
CA GLN A 167 13.29 -6.80 4.74
C GLN A 167 13.41 -6.81 6.27
N GLY A 168 12.29 -7.02 6.96
CA GLY A 168 12.22 -6.99 8.42
C GLY A 168 11.71 -5.68 9.05
N ASP A 169 11.42 -4.67 8.23
CA ASP A 169 10.74 -3.45 8.66
C ASP A 169 9.22 -3.71 8.68
N LEU A 170 8.67 -3.79 9.88
CA LEU A 170 7.30 -4.19 10.20
C LEU A 170 6.41 -2.98 10.54
N ASP A 171 6.98 -1.88 11.00
CA ASP A 171 6.24 -0.64 11.26
C ASP A 171 6.27 0.36 10.10
N TRP A 172 7.07 0.05 9.08
CA TRP A 172 7.28 0.82 7.85
C TRP A 172 7.93 2.17 8.11
N ASP A 173 8.78 2.29 9.15
CA ASP A 173 9.55 3.49 9.40
C ASP A 173 10.75 3.66 8.46
N GLY A 174 11.07 2.63 7.67
CA GLY A 174 12.18 2.62 6.70
C GLY A 174 13.48 2.05 7.27
N THR A 175 13.47 1.53 8.50
CA THR A 175 14.60 0.86 9.16
C THR A 175 14.16 -0.43 9.83
N VAL A 176 15.11 -1.29 10.20
CA VAL A 176 14.82 -2.46 11.05
C VAL A 176 15.42 -2.24 12.42
N GLY A 177 14.58 -2.10 13.43
CA GLY A 177 14.96 -1.69 14.76
C GLY A 177 14.01 -2.16 15.86
N CYS A 178 13.99 -1.42 16.96
CA CYS A 178 13.26 -1.82 18.16
C CYS A 178 11.75 -1.75 17.99
N SER A 179 11.25 -0.87 17.12
CA SER A 179 9.82 -0.79 16.82
C SER A 179 9.33 -2.06 16.14
N ASP A 180 10.10 -2.63 15.22
CA ASP A 180 9.78 -3.90 14.55
C ASP A 180 9.81 -5.08 15.52
N LEU A 181 10.86 -5.15 16.35
CA LEU A 181 10.94 -6.15 17.41
C LEU A 181 9.76 -6.07 18.37
N ARG A 182 9.28 -4.85 18.67
CA ARG A 182 8.11 -4.64 19.52
C ARG A 182 6.82 -5.16 18.86
N ILE A 183 6.66 -5.01 17.54
CA ILE A 183 5.53 -5.60 16.80
C ILE A 183 5.52 -7.13 16.96
N VAL A 184 6.67 -7.78 16.74
CA VAL A 184 6.76 -9.24 16.92
C VAL A 184 6.50 -9.65 18.37
N ARG A 185 7.17 -8.99 19.33
CA ARG A 185 7.02 -9.28 20.77
C ARG A 185 5.59 -9.08 21.26
N ALA A 186 4.88 -8.07 20.75
CA ALA A 186 3.49 -7.82 21.13
C ALA A 186 2.52 -8.89 20.61
N SER A 187 2.89 -9.60 19.53
CA SER A 187 2.06 -10.65 18.92
C SER A 187 2.55 -12.08 19.20
N ILE A 188 3.65 -12.26 19.93
CA ILE A 188 4.25 -13.58 20.17
C ILE A 188 3.26 -14.53 20.85
N GLY A 189 3.22 -15.79 20.40
CA GLY A 189 2.31 -16.83 20.89
C GLY A 189 0.88 -16.72 20.35
N LYS A 190 0.58 -15.76 19.47
CA LYS A 190 -0.74 -15.59 18.86
C LYS A 190 -0.76 -16.20 17.46
N SER A 191 -1.93 -16.72 17.07
CA SER A 191 -2.16 -17.32 15.76
C SER A 191 -3.20 -16.53 14.96
N ALA A 192 -3.14 -16.71 13.64
CA ALA A 192 -4.05 -16.04 12.72
C ALA A 192 -5.53 -16.23 13.14
N GLY A 193 -6.28 -15.11 13.17
CA GLY A 193 -7.69 -15.10 13.58
C GLY A 193 -7.94 -15.03 15.09
N LYS A 194 -6.91 -14.97 15.94
CA LYS A 194 -7.06 -14.76 17.38
C LYS A 194 -6.94 -13.27 17.76
N PRO A 195 -7.65 -12.81 18.82
CA PRO A 195 -7.51 -11.44 19.30
C PRO A 195 -6.06 -11.07 19.59
N GLY A 196 -5.64 -9.92 19.05
CA GLY A 196 -4.30 -9.37 19.23
C GLY A 196 -3.23 -9.96 18.33
N PHE A 197 -3.54 -10.89 17.42
CA PHE A 197 -2.63 -11.30 16.35
C PHE A 197 -2.36 -10.13 15.43
N ASP A 198 -1.08 -9.82 15.20
CA ASP A 198 -0.65 -8.86 14.21
C ASP A 198 -0.10 -9.62 12.98
N PRO A 199 -0.76 -9.53 11.81
CA PRO A 199 -0.30 -10.22 10.60
C PRO A 199 1.08 -9.76 10.12
N ARG A 200 1.55 -8.59 10.55
CA ARG A 200 2.91 -8.12 10.23
C ARG A 200 3.97 -8.89 11.03
N ALA A 201 3.61 -9.42 12.20
CA ALA A 201 4.51 -10.15 13.08
C ALA A 201 4.76 -11.60 12.65
N ASP A 202 3.90 -12.19 11.80
CA ASP A 202 4.07 -13.51 11.19
C ASP A 202 4.95 -13.36 9.93
N THR A 203 6.27 -13.37 10.13
CA THR A 203 7.27 -13.03 9.12
C THR A 203 7.57 -14.17 8.15
N ASN A 204 7.27 -15.41 8.55
CA ASN A 204 7.42 -16.60 7.73
C ASN A 204 6.07 -17.08 7.12
N ALA A 205 4.97 -16.40 7.47
CA ALA A 205 3.61 -16.65 7.01
C ALA A 205 3.11 -18.07 7.31
N ASP A 206 3.50 -18.64 8.45
CA ASP A 206 3.09 -19.99 8.85
C ASP A 206 1.82 -20.02 9.72
N GLY A 207 1.24 -18.85 10.00
CA GLY A 207 0.01 -18.67 10.76
C GLY A 207 0.22 -18.57 12.27
N MET A 208 1.46 -18.62 12.76
CA MET A 208 1.82 -18.42 14.16
C MET A 208 2.95 -17.40 14.31
N VAL A 209 2.85 -16.52 15.29
CA VAL A 209 3.98 -15.65 15.65
C VAL A 209 4.80 -16.32 16.75
N ASP A 210 6.02 -16.74 16.45
CA ASP A 210 6.90 -17.40 17.42
C ASP A 210 8.36 -16.91 17.39
N LEU A 211 9.26 -17.65 18.04
CA LEU A 211 10.68 -17.30 18.12
C LEU A 211 11.35 -17.28 16.74
N ARG A 212 10.84 -18.00 15.74
CA ARG A 212 11.34 -17.97 14.35
C ARG A 212 11.12 -16.60 13.75
N ASP A 213 9.97 -15.98 13.99
CA ASP A 213 9.69 -14.61 13.56
C ASP A 213 10.56 -13.61 14.29
N LEU A 214 10.67 -13.74 15.61
CA LEU A 214 11.51 -12.83 16.39
C LEU A 214 12.97 -12.88 15.93
N THR A 215 13.48 -14.09 15.66
CA THR A 215 14.85 -14.28 15.20
C THR A 215 15.05 -13.77 13.76
N SER A 216 14.02 -13.85 12.92
CA SER A 216 14.08 -13.35 11.53
C SER A 216 14.27 -11.83 11.49
N ILE A 217 13.65 -11.11 12.42
CA ILE A 217 13.78 -9.65 12.59
C ILE A 217 15.06 -9.30 13.36
N ALA A 218 15.34 -9.97 14.47
CA ALA A 218 16.48 -9.64 15.34
C ALA A 218 17.83 -9.72 14.60
N ARG A 219 17.99 -10.64 13.64
CA ARG A 219 19.21 -10.76 12.81
C ARG A 219 19.41 -9.58 11.85
N ARG A 220 18.41 -8.73 11.67
CA ARG A 220 18.38 -7.63 10.69
C ARG A 220 18.48 -6.26 11.35
N VAL A 221 18.29 -6.21 12.66
CA VAL A 221 18.55 -5.03 13.48
C VAL A 221 20.05 -4.73 13.46
N LYS A 222 20.42 -3.45 13.34
CA LYS A 222 21.83 -3.05 13.35
C LYS A 222 22.48 -3.46 14.67
N ALA A 223 23.71 -3.98 14.61
CA ALA A 223 24.39 -4.62 15.74
C ALA A 223 24.58 -3.71 16.98
N ASP A 224 24.53 -2.39 16.81
CA ASP A 224 24.66 -1.36 17.85
C ASP A 224 23.31 -0.93 18.45
N THR A 225 22.19 -1.49 17.99
CA THR A 225 20.85 -1.13 18.46
C THR A 225 20.56 -1.84 19.79
N VAL A 226 20.33 -1.08 20.86
CA VAL A 226 19.87 -1.59 22.16
C VAL A 226 18.39 -1.29 22.33
N CYS A 227 17.57 -2.33 22.41
CA CYS A 227 16.14 -2.18 22.64
C CYS A 227 15.82 -2.29 24.14
N PRO A 228 15.07 -1.31 24.70
CA PRO A 228 14.61 -1.37 26.08
C PRO A 228 13.61 -2.50 26.33
#